data_AF-A0A8B8L2S3-F1
#
_entry.id   AF-A0A8B8L2S3-F1
#
_cell.length_a   1.000
_cell.length_b   1.000
_cell.length_c   1.000
_cell.angle_alpha   90.00
_cell.angle_beta   90.00
_cell.angle_gamma   90.00
#
_symmetry.space_group_name_H-M   'P 1'
#
loop_
_entity.id
_entity.type
_entity.pdbx_description
1 polymer ?
#
loop_
_entity_poly.entity_id
_entity_poly.type
_entity_poly.pdbx_seq_one_letter_code
_entity_poly.pdbx_strand_id
1 'polypeptide(L)'
;METRSIIAPPGNDFKWNCSGNSEGSCHGFGSFKALGLYGINVCGEGGEYETLTLDCPLFINARIVLDEYQVVMHSSDSIAPVGIIHPLAFHLENKADAQSLKSQDKIHEICKQKLGSVFEVQDSLEGCEATCNPVDYSTDSTDDIEHKFNISRTNNKNTFSICCWLPDSCNGLQEDLKIVLGKIESQLLGFGFGWENVLYIHLYIDDMNKFSEANETYVKFITQEKCPFGVPSRSTVEMPLVEMGLSRAYIEVLVAKNKDKKVLHVQSISGWAPSCIGPYSQATLHEGILHMAGQLGLDPPTMNLCEGGPRVELEQALKNSEAVAKCFNCSISTSAIVFVIYCSKHISSLERQDIQEKQEIILRQMKICHLQERDTYKALDPLFLYVLVPDLPKRASVEVKPSLYVEDGTDAAYETIAERCCSKTPPCYWGFKQENWHDSCIQKCVISGKICAVILSITCELVARICFDSLPADHVNNGLFSLTKAHMEKLSKFCIFLFDRVMTDNDFAWEDIMNLRFYVPARHQMSVELLQPIFSNALIEFSEMSQKKVISGEEPIFNIVPVIGAGRSASSMDDVITCELLARKS
;
A
#
# COMPACT_ATOMS: atom_id res chain seq x y z
N MET A 1 34.72 20.44 2.59
CA MET A 1 33.77 19.97 1.58
C MET A 1 33.45 18.54 1.94
N GLU A 2 32.41 18.35 2.75
CA GLU A 2 31.95 17.04 3.21
C GLU A 2 30.82 16.61 2.28
N THR A 3 31.09 15.62 1.42
CA THR A 3 30.09 15.06 0.50
C THR A 3 29.69 13.69 1.05
N ARG A 4 28.39 13.50 1.33
CA ARG A 4 27.85 12.28 1.94
C ARG A 4 27.35 11.34 0.82
N SER A 5 27.72 10.06 0.79
CA SER A 5 27.36 9.17 -0.34
C SER A 5 26.98 7.75 0.14
N ILE A 6 25.86 7.21 -0.36
CA ILE A 6 25.42 5.84 -0.07
C ILE A 6 26.16 4.85 -0.97
N ILE A 7 26.77 3.82 -0.39
CA ILE A 7 27.42 2.73 -1.14
C ILE A 7 26.37 1.64 -1.40
N ALA A 8 26.06 1.37 -2.67
CA ALA A 8 25.32 0.18 -3.10
C ALA A 8 26.30 -0.95 -3.49
N PRO A 9 25.97 -2.24 -3.24
CA PRO A 9 26.81 -3.35 -3.67
C PRO A 9 26.82 -3.50 -5.21
N PRO A 10 27.92 -4.01 -5.80
CA PRO A 10 28.05 -4.13 -7.25
C PRO A 10 27.17 -5.28 -7.77
N GLY A 11 26.22 -4.98 -8.68
CA GLY A 11 25.53 -6.06 -9.40
C GLY A 11 24.21 -5.78 -10.13
N ASN A 12 23.53 -4.63 -9.96
CA ASN A 12 22.23 -4.41 -10.60
C ASN A 12 22.22 -3.21 -11.55
N ASP A 13 22.11 -3.48 -12.85
CA ASP A 13 21.78 -2.50 -13.88
C ASP A 13 20.31 -2.09 -13.76
N PHE A 14 20.04 -0.86 -13.34
CA PHE A 14 18.72 -0.23 -13.48
C PHE A 14 18.80 1.00 -14.39
N LYS A 15 17.95 1.02 -15.42
CA LYS A 15 17.79 2.15 -16.36
C LYS A 15 16.92 3.23 -15.71
N TRP A 16 17.44 4.45 -15.66
CA TRP A 16 16.70 5.65 -15.23
C TRP A 16 15.87 6.22 -16.39
N ASN A 17 14.60 6.54 -16.11
CA ASN A 17 13.70 7.32 -16.98
C ASN A 17 13.36 8.63 -16.27
N CYS A 18 13.60 9.78 -16.93
CA CYS A 18 13.34 11.12 -16.37
C CYS A 18 12.12 11.78 -17.03
N SER A 19 11.24 12.38 -16.22
CA SER A 19 10.29 13.41 -16.68
C SER A 19 9.87 14.35 -15.53
N GLY A 20 10.07 15.67 -15.69
CA GLY A 20 9.21 16.70 -15.09
C GLY A 20 9.85 17.71 -14.11
N ASN A 21 9.87 18.98 -14.51
CA ASN A 21 10.33 20.20 -13.83
C ASN A 21 9.61 20.58 -12.51
N SER A 22 10.35 21.23 -11.58
CA SER A 22 9.92 22.47 -10.91
C SER A 22 11.06 23.14 -10.12
N GLU A 23 11.04 24.48 -10.11
CA GLU A 23 12.05 25.41 -9.57
C GLU A 23 12.03 25.53 -8.03
N GLY A 24 13.21 25.56 -7.41
CA GLY A 24 13.43 25.88 -6.00
C GLY A 24 14.92 26.01 -5.68
N SER A 25 15.32 27.15 -5.14
CA SER A 25 16.71 27.66 -5.08
C SER A 25 17.55 27.12 -3.91
N CYS A 26 18.76 26.58 -4.19
CA CYS A 26 19.87 26.46 -3.21
C CYS A 26 21.23 26.50 -3.92
N HIS A 27 22.16 27.35 -3.47
CA HIS A 27 23.38 27.76 -4.17
C HIS A 27 24.44 26.65 -4.41
N GLY A 28 24.86 26.50 -5.67
CA GLY A 28 25.98 25.66 -6.09
C GLY A 28 26.58 26.15 -7.42
N PHE A 29 27.63 26.97 -7.35
CA PHE A 29 28.24 27.72 -8.47
C PHE A 29 28.92 26.80 -9.50
N GLY A 30 28.12 26.17 -10.35
CA GLY A 30 28.56 25.35 -11.48
C GLY A 30 27.42 24.61 -12.17
N SER A 31 26.39 24.20 -11.41
CA SER A 31 25.26 23.40 -11.92
C SER A 31 24.07 24.24 -12.44
N PHE A 32 23.91 25.49 -11.98
CA PHE A 32 22.68 26.27 -12.23
C PHE A 32 22.49 26.75 -13.67
N LYS A 33 23.55 26.90 -14.48
CA LYS A 33 23.40 27.43 -15.84
C LYS A 33 22.71 26.44 -16.80
N ALA A 34 22.76 25.14 -16.49
CA ALA A 34 22.07 24.10 -17.25
C ALA A 34 20.60 23.90 -16.81
N LEU A 35 20.31 24.15 -15.52
CA LEU A 35 18.96 23.99 -14.96
C LEU A 35 17.95 24.94 -15.63
N GLY A 36 18.33 26.20 -15.87
CA GLY A 36 17.47 27.20 -16.51
C GLY A 36 17.30 27.07 -18.04
N LEU A 37 18.09 26.23 -18.72
CA LEU A 37 18.02 26.04 -20.18
C LEU A 37 17.45 24.67 -20.59
N TYR A 38 17.65 23.63 -19.77
CA TYR A 38 17.34 22.25 -20.16
C TYR A 38 16.56 21.44 -19.10
N GLY A 39 16.33 21.95 -17.89
CA GLY A 39 15.50 21.28 -16.88
C GLY A 39 16.07 19.97 -16.30
N ILE A 40 17.40 19.78 -16.30
CA ILE A 40 18.06 18.56 -15.80
C ILE A 40 19.22 18.92 -14.88
N ASN A 41 19.38 18.18 -13.77
CA ASN A 41 20.57 18.22 -12.91
C ASN A 41 21.56 17.16 -13.42
N VAL A 42 22.61 17.58 -14.12
CA VAL A 42 23.40 16.66 -14.96
C VAL A 42 24.49 15.90 -14.17
N CYS A 43 24.63 16.21 -12.88
CA CYS A 43 25.62 15.64 -11.97
C CYS A 43 25.01 15.20 -10.63
N GLY A 44 23.75 14.75 -10.63
CA GLY A 44 23.04 14.21 -9.46
C GLY A 44 21.87 15.09 -8.99
N GLU A 45 20.80 14.45 -8.50
CA GLU A 45 19.73 15.13 -7.76
C GLU A 45 20.27 15.46 -6.37
N GLY A 46 20.41 16.74 -6.03
CA GLY A 46 20.71 17.14 -4.66
C GLY A 46 19.56 16.75 -3.73
N GLY A 47 19.71 15.64 -3.01
CA GLY A 47 18.93 15.30 -1.82
C GLY A 47 19.71 15.62 -0.54
N GLU A 48 19.32 15.03 0.59
CA GLU A 48 19.99 15.21 1.92
C GLU A 48 21.47 14.79 1.96
N TYR A 49 21.94 14.10 0.92
CA TYR A 49 23.30 13.61 0.75
C TYR A 49 23.87 14.20 -0.54
N GLU A 50 24.89 15.05 -0.43
CA GLU A 50 25.55 15.62 -1.61
C GLU A 50 26.23 14.51 -2.43
N THR A 51 25.80 14.34 -3.69
CA THR A 51 26.40 13.37 -4.59
C THR A 51 27.73 13.91 -5.13
N LEU A 52 28.85 13.24 -4.81
CA LEU A 52 30.15 13.52 -5.42
C LEU A 52 30.22 12.88 -6.81
N THR A 53 29.95 13.66 -7.85
CA THR A 53 30.09 13.17 -9.24
C THR A 53 31.56 13.17 -9.67
N LEU A 54 32.14 11.97 -9.78
CA LEU A 54 33.52 11.78 -10.22
C LEU A 54 33.68 11.91 -11.75
N ASP A 55 32.68 11.45 -12.50
CA ASP A 55 32.68 11.52 -13.95
C ASP A 55 31.24 11.64 -14.52
N CYS A 56 31.05 12.47 -15.54
CA CYS A 56 29.81 12.50 -16.33
C CYS A 56 30.09 12.92 -17.79
N PRO A 57 29.19 12.63 -18.75
CA PRO A 57 29.37 13.00 -20.16
C PRO A 57 29.56 14.51 -20.43
N LEU A 58 29.14 15.39 -19.51
CA LEU A 58 29.37 16.84 -19.62
C LEU A 58 30.77 17.28 -19.18
N PHE A 59 31.47 16.48 -18.38
CA PHE A 59 32.86 16.76 -18.09
C PHE A 59 33.64 16.45 -19.37
N ILE A 60 34.02 17.48 -20.12
CA ILE A 60 34.63 17.30 -21.45
C ILE A 60 36.15 17.24 -21.41
N ASN A 61 36.78 17.78 -20.37
CA ASN A 61 38.23 17.91 -20.30
C ASN A 61 38.88 16.80 -19.48
N ALA A 62 38.35 16.53 -18.29
CA ALA A 62 38.91 15.55 -17.35
C ALA A 62 37.81 14.96 -16.47
N ARG A 63 38.08 13.78 -15.90
CA ARG A 63 37.30 13.18 -14.81
C ARG A 63 38.11 13.21 -13.52
N ILE A 64 37.42 13.22 -12.39
CA ILE A 64 38.06 13.10 -11.07
C ILE A 64 38.25 11.62 -10.79
N VAL A 65 39.47 11.22 -10.49
CA VAL A 65 39.83 9.87 -10.06
C VAL A 65 40.24 9.95 -8.60
N LEU A 66 39.56 9.20 -7.73
CA LEU A 66 39.96 9.07 -6.34
C LEU A 66 41.12 8.07 -6.26
N ASP A 67 42.30 8.56 -5.87
CA ASP A 67 43.49 7.72 -5.68
C ASP A 67 43.45 7.02 -4.33
N GLU A 68 43.04 7.75 -3.30
CA GLU A 68 42.85 7.25 -1.95
C GLU A 68 41.60 7.89 -1.35
N TYR A 69 40.81 7.12 -0.63
CA TYR A 69 39.65 7.62 0.11
C TYR A 69 39.41 6.76 1.33
N GLN A 70 38.79 7.35 2.34
CA GLN A 70 38.30 6.67 3.52
C GLN A 70 36.77 6.69 3.48
N VAL A 71 36.14 5.60 3.93
CA VAL A 71 34.70 5.60 4.22
C VAL A 71 34.54 5.80 5.72
N VAL A 72 33.99 6.94 6.12
CA VAL A 72 33.70 7.26 7.53
C VAL A 72 32.24 6.94 7.78
N MET A 73 31.96 5.94 8.61
CA MET A 73 30.58 5.58 8.96
C MET A 73 30.00 6.66 9.87
N HIS A 74 28.98 7.37 9.37
CA HIS A 74 28.29 8.46 10.09
C HIS A 74 27.05 7.95 10.82
N SER A 75 26.38 6.93 10.28
CA SER A 75 25.33 6.21 10.98
C SER A 75 25.56 4.71 10.82
N SER A 76 25.58 4.00 11.95
CA SER A 76 25.56 2.55 12.00
C SER A 76 24.13 2.00 12.07
N ASP A 77 23.15 2.76 11.56
CA ASP A 77 21.76 2.32 11.47
C ASP A 77 21.69 0.93 10.81
N SER A 78 20.94 0.02 11.44
CA SER A 78 20.83 -1.38 11.03
C SER A 78 19.99 -1.60 9.78
N ILE A 79 19.40 -0.53 9.22
CA ILE A 79 18.54 -0.52 8.04
C ILE A 79 19.22 0.18 6.85
N ALA A 80 19.95 1.28 7.11
CA ALA A 80 20.66 2.04 6.08
C ALA A 80 21.96 2.63 6.66
N PRO A 81 23.06 1.86 6.71
CA PRO A 81 24.33 2.38 7.20
C PRO A 81 24.82 3.50 6.28
N VAL A 82 24.98 4.71 6.84
CA VAL A 82 25.41 5.89 6.09
C VAL A 82 26.92 6.01 6.23
N GLY A 83 27.63 5.81 5.12
CA GLY A 83 29.04 6.11 4.97
C GLY A 83 29.25 7.49 4.34
N ILE A 84 30.28 8.20 4.77
CA ILE A 84 30.77 9.41 4.13
C ILE A 84 32.05 9.02 3.41
N ILE A 85 32.07 9.19 2.09
CA ILE A 85 33.31 9.04 1.32
C ILE A 85 34.13 10.30 1.58
N HIS A 86 35.29 10.13 2.19
CA HIS A 86 36.28 11.17 2.45
C HIS A 86 37.50 10.95 1.53
N PRO A 87 37.58 11.64 0.39
CA PRO A 87 38.76 11.59 -0.47
C PRO A 87 40.02 12.04 0.30
N LEU A 88 41.04 11.18 0.32
CA LEU A 88 42.35 11.47 0.89
C LEU A 88 43.33 11.94 -0.18
N ALA A 89 43.24 11.36 -1.37
CA ALA A 89 43.99 11.76 -2.55
C ALA A 89 43.13 11.57 -3.80
N PHE A 90 43.25 12.49 -4.75
CA PHE A 90 42.58 12.40 -6.04
C PHE A 90 43.38 13.17 -7.08
N HIS A 91 43.22 12.77 -8.35
CA HIS A 91 43.77 13.47 -9.49
C HIS A 91 42.71 13.68 -10.56
N LEU A 92 43.04 14.57 -11.50
CA LEU A 92 42.25 14.78 -12.70
C LEU A 92 42.87 13.97 -13.83
N GLU A 93 42.08 13.05 -14.40
CA GLU A 93 42.46 12.30 -15.59
C GLU A 93 41.82 12.94 -16.83
N ASN A 94 42.64 13.42 -17.77
CA ASN A 94 42.14 14.03 -18.99
C ASN A 94 41.35 13.02 -19.83
N LYS A 95 40.14 13.40 -20.24
CA LYS A 95 39.28 12.57 -21.07
C LYS A 95 39.73 12.48 -22.53
N ALA A 96 40.54 13.44 -22.97
CA ALA A 96 41.25 13.34 -24.24
C ALA A 96 42.21 12.12 -24.26
N ASP A 97 42.79 11.76 -23.11
CA ASP A 97 43.68 10.60 -22.98
C ASP A 97 42.88 9.30 -22.82
N ALA A 98 41.67 9.36 -22.25
CA ALA A 98 40.75 8.21 -22.16
C ALA A 98 40.18 7.77 -23.52
N GLN A 99 40.03 8.69 -24.48
CA GLN A 99 39.65 8.35 -25.86
C GLN A 99 40.76 7.62 -26.64
N SER A 100 42.01 7.66 -26.17
CA SER A 100 43.09 6.83 -26.75
C SER A 100 43.03 5.36 -26.33
N LEU A 101 42.20 5.03 -25.32
CA LEU A 101 42.06 3.67 -24.78
C LEU A 101 40.72 3.00 -25.06
N LYS A 102 39.73 3.69 -25.67
CA LYS A 102 38.54 3.07 -26.24
C LYS A 102 38.09 3.79 -27.51
N SER A 103 38.63 3.36 -28.64
CA SER A 103 38.01 3.58 -29.94
C SER A 103 36.84 2.60 -30.08
N GLN A 104 35.62 3.07 -29.84
CA GLN A 104 34.47 2.92 -30.76
C GLN A 104 33.22 3.61 -30.19
N ASP A 105 32.61 4.39 -31.08
CA ASP A 105 31.28 4.98 -31.06
C ASP A 105 31.06 6.40 -30.52
N LYS A 106 30.37 7.16 -31.37
CA LYS A 106 30.34 8.60 -31.55
C LYS A 106 29.26 9.24 -30.66
N ILE A 107 29.46 10.51 -30.28
CA ILE A 107 28.58 11.67 -30.55
C ILE A 107 29.15 12.89 -29.80
N HIS A 108 29.62 13.88 -30.57
CA HIS A 108 29.89 15.26 -30.14
C HIS A 108 28.58 16.05 -30.37
N GLU A 109 28.22 17.09 -29.63
CA GLU A 109 28.60 18.50 -29.87
C GLU A 109 27.50 19.35 -29.13
N ILE A 110 27.71 20.42 -28.33
CA ILE A 110 27.92 21.84 -28.71
C ILE A 110 27.80 22.75 -27.44
N CYS A 111 28.56 23.87 -27.45
CA CYS A 111 28.27 25.23 -26.90
C CYS A 111 29.07 25.81 -25.71
N LYS A 112 29.96 26.76 -26.07
CA LYS A 112 30.60 27.81 -25.24
C LYS A 112 29.73 29.08 -25.24
N GLN A 113 29.62 29.81 -24.11
CA GLN A 113 29.95 31.26 -24.02
C GLN A 113 29.76 31.91 -22.61
N LYS A 114 30.86 32.60 -22.22
CA LYS A 114 31.11 33.82 -21.42
C LYS A 114 30.39 34.18 -20.11
N LEU A 115 31.19 34.90 -19.31
CA LEU A 115 31.24 35.06 -17.85
C LEU A 115 30.91 36.50 -17.45
N GLY A 116 30.19 36.69 -16.35
CA GLY A 116 29.90 37.99 -15.72
C GLY A 116 29.94 37.89 -14.19
N SER A 117 30.36 38.97 -13.55
CA SER A 117 31.08 39.07 -12.27
C SER A 117 30.26 38.87 -10.97
N VAL A 118 30.99 38.56 -9.89
CA VAL A 118 30.54 38.13 -8.54
C VAL A 118 30.50 39.28 -7.52
N PHE A 119 29.60 39.20 -6.53
CA PHE A 119 29.66 39.91 -5.25
C PHE A 119 29.34 38.95 -4.08
N GLU A 120 29.91 39.22 -2.91
CA GLU A 120 30.04 38.30 -1.75
C GLU A 120 29.23 38.81 -0.55
N VAL A 121 28.58 37.91 0.22
CA VAL A 121 28.01 38.20 1.55
C VAL A 121 28.20 36.97 2.46
N GLN A 122 28.59 37.21 3.71
CA GLN A 122 29.06 36.24 4.72
C GLN A 122 27.94 35.52 5.50
N ASP A 123 28.20 34.27 5.87
CA ASP A 123 27.39 33.39 6.72
C ASP A 123 27.88 33.35 8.18
N SER A 124 26.95 33.09 9.11
CA SER A 124 27.21 32.72 10.51
C SER A 124 26.44 31.45 10.90
N LEU A 125 27.15 30.47 11.46
CA LEU A 125 26.73 29.11 11.80
C LEU A 125 26.46 28.97 13.31
N GLU A 126 25.42 28.23 13.72
CA GLU A 126 25.37 27.52 15.01
C GLU A 126 24.61 26.18 14.83
N GLY A 127 25.17 25.09 15.38
CA GLY A 127 24.65 23.71 15.29
C GLY A 127 24.39 23.08 16.66
N CYS A 128 23.67 21.95 16.68
CA CYS A 128 23.44 21.12 17.87
C CYS A 128 23.50 19.61 17.52
N GLU A 129 24.24 18.83 18.33
CA GLU A 129 24.38 17.37 18.27
C GLU A 129 23.62 16.68 19.40
N ALA A 130 23.15 15.44 19.17
CA ALA A 130 22.74 14.51 20.23
C ALA A 130 23.12 13.06 19.86
N THR A 131 23.79 12.35 20.77
CA THR A 131 24.30 10.98 20.64
C THR A 131 23.43 9.94 21.38
N CYS A 132 23.24 8.74 20.81
CA CYS A 132 22.62 7.58 21.47
C CYS A 132 23.61 6.40 21.55
N ASN A 133 23.63 5.71 22.70
CA ASN A 133 24.46 4.51 22.95
C ASN A 133 23.63 3.22 22.79
N PRO A 134 24.26 2.09 22.39
CA PRO A 134 23.59 0.80 22.19
C PRO A 134 23.40 0.04 23.53
N VAL A 135 22.32 -0.74 23.63
CA VAL A 135 22.04 -1.64 24.77
C VAL A 135 21.77 -3.05 24.24
N ASP A 136 22.52 -4.04 24.76
CA ASP A 136 22.37 -5.47 24.49
C ASP A 136 21.05 -6.02 25.03
N TYR A 137 20.33 -6.81 24.21
CA TYR A 137 19.15 -7.56 24.64
C TYR A 137 19.52 -9.02 24.92
N SER A 138 19.55 -9.37 26.21
CA SER A 138 19.50 -10.77 26.64
C SER A 138 18.07 -11.30 26.51
N THR A 139 17.93 -12.50 25.96
CA THR A 139 16.69 -13.28 25.88
C THR A 139 16.14 -13.57 27.27
N ASP A 140 15.15 -12.79 27.72
CA ASP A 140 14.27 -13.20 28.81
C ASP A 140 13.14 -14.06 28.25
N SER A 141 13.05 -15.28 28.79
CA SER A 141 11.96 -16.22 28.59
C SER A 141 10.64 -15.57 28.97
N THR A 142 9.76 -15.34 27.99
CA THR A 142 8.38 -14.91 28.25
C THR A 142 7.63 -16.07 28.86
N ASP A 143 7.22 -15.90 30.13
CA ASP A 143 6.25 -16.74 30.81
C ASP A 143 4.99 -16.90 29.95
N ASP A 144 4.53 -18.14 29.81
CA ASP A 144 3.29 -18.56 29.14
C ASP A 144 2.04 -17.99 29.86
N ILE A 145 1.75 -16.71 29.65
CA ILE A 145 0.38 -16.21 29.78
C ILE A 145 -0.29 -16.49 28.44
N GLU A 146 -1.13 -17.52 28.40
CA GLU A 146 -1.93 -17.91 27.24
C GLU A 146 -2.96 -16.79 26.95
N HIS A 147 -2.52 -15.70 26.33
CA HIS A 147 -3.40 -14.66 25.83
C HIS A 147 -4.35 -15.31 24.83
N LYS A 148 -5.67 -15.09 24.98
CA LYS A 148 -6.66 -15.59 24.03
C LYS A 148 -6.55 -14.78 22.74
N PHE A 149 -5.91 -15.32 21.71
CA PHE A 149 -5.79 -14.70 20.39
C PHE A 149 -6.94 -15.12 19.48
N ASN A 150 -7.33 -14.21 18.58
CA ASN A 150 -8.13 -14.59 17.42
C ASN A 150 -7.25 -14.50 16.17
N ILE A 151 -7.26 -15.59 15.41
CA ILE A 151 -6.52 -15.73 14.16
C ILE A 151 -7.51 -16.10 13.07
N SER A 152 -7.38 -15.44 11.93
CA SER A 152 -8.02 -15.83 10.68
C SER A 152 -6.97 -16.02 9.60
N ARG A 153 -7.26 -16.92 8.67
CA ARG A 153 -6.33 -17.33 7.63
C ARG A 153 -7.04 -17.69 6.35
N THR A 154 -6.66 -17.01 5.28
CA THR A 154 -6.92 -17.48 3.91
C THR A 154 -5.75 -18.31 3.43
N ASN A 155 -6.01 -19.31 2.59
CA ASN A 155 -4.96 -20.14 2.00
C ASN A 155 -5.23 -20.33 0.51
N ASN A 156 -4.44 -19.63 -0.29
CA ASN A 156 -4.35 -19.83 -1.73
C ASN A 156 -3.14 -20.75 -2.02
N LYS A 157 -3.05 -21.31 -3.22
CA LYS A 157 -1.91 -22.14 -3.66
C LYS A 157 -0.55 -21.50 -3.37
N ASN A 158 -0.36 -20.22 -3.69
CA ASN A 158 0.94 -19.55 -3.59
C ASN A 158 1.05 -18.48 -2.48
N THR A 159 -0.08 -18.06 -1.91
CA THR A 159 -0.11 -17.03 -0.85
C THR A 159 -1.07 -17.43 0.27
N PHE A 160 -0.91 -16.86 1.45
CA PHE A 160 -1.85 -16.97 2.55
C PHE A 160 -1.87 -15.66 3.34
N SER A 161 -2.96 -15.38 4.07
CA SER A 161 -3.00 -14.24 4.99
C SER A 161 -3.06 -14.71 6.43
N ILE A 162 -2.51 -13.93 7.36
CA ILE A 162 -2.70 -14.12 8.80
C ILE A 162 -3.21 -12.79 9.35
N CYS A 163 -4.38 -12.80 9.97
CA CYS A 163 -4.81 -11.70 10.82
C CYS A 163 -4.68 -12.11 12.27
N CYS A 164 -4.22 -11.19 13.13
CA CYS A 164 -4.10 -11.41 14.55
C CYS A 164 -4.55 -10.16 15.32
N TRP A 165 -5.37 -10.38 16.33
CA TRP A 165 -5.83 -9.37 17.27
C TRP A 165 -6.18 -10.04 18.60
N LEU A 166 -6.27 -9.22 19.65
CA LEU A 166 -6.61 -9.65 21.00
C LEU A 166 -7.99 -9.08 21.38
N PRO A 167 -8.79 -9.76 22.20
CA PRO A 167 -9.87 -9.11 22.93
C PRO A 167 -9.35 -7.92 23.72
N ASP A 168 -10.21 -6.91 23.95
CA ASP A 168 -9.85 -5.69 24.67
C ASP A 168 -9.03 -5.99 25.95
N SER A 169 -7.81 -5.47 25.97
CA SER A 169 -6.82 -5.60 27.02
C SER A 169 -6.49 -4.23 27.60
N CYS A 170 -6.37 -4.14 28.92
CA CYS A 170 -5.97 -2.90 29.59
C CYS A 170 -4.46 -2.57 29.41
N ASN A 171 -3.74 -3.36 28.61
CA ASN A 171 -2.32 -3.20 28.34
C ASN A 171 -2.18 -2.17 27.20
N GLY A 172 -1.25 -1.21 27.32
CA GLY A 172 -1.14 -0.12 26.33
C GLY A 172 -0.88 -0.60 24.90
N LEU A 173 -0.93 0.34 23.93
CA LEU A 173 -0.75 0.03 22.51
C LEU A 173 0.55 -0.72 22.23
N GLN A 174 1.67 -0.27 22.81
CA GLN A 174 2.97 -0.91 22.66
C GLN A 174 2.96 -2.39 23.07
N GLU A 175 2.32 -2.74 24.20
CA GLU A 175 2.30 -4.12 24.68
C GLU A 175 1.39 -4.98 23.82
N ASP A 176 0.18 -4.49 23.50
CA ASP A 176 -0.74 -5.18 22.59
C ASP A 176 -0.08 -5.45 21.23
N LEU A 177 0.59 -4.45 20.67
CA LEU A 177 1.28 -4.54 19.39
C LEU A 177 2.45 -5.53 19.42
N LYS A 178 3.24 -5.52 20.51
CA LYS A 178 4.33 -6.49 20.73
C LYS A 178 3.81 -7.92 20.78
N ILE A 179 2.72 -8.14 21.51
CA ILE A 179 2.08 -9.45 21.65
C ILE A 179 1.53 -9.93 20.29
N VAL A 180 0.83 -9.06 19.54
CA VAL A 180 0.27 -9.38 18.22
C VAL A 180 1.38 -9.69 17.20
N LEU A 181 2.43 -8.86 17.12
CA LEU A 181 3.56 -9.11 16.22
C LEU A 181 4.31 -10.40 16.57
N GLY A 182 4.56 -10.65 17.86
CA GLY A 182 5.19 -11.89 18.33
C GLY A 182 4.37 -13.13 18.00
N LYS A 183 3.03 -13.04 18.07
CA LYS A 183 2.14 -14.13 17.66
C LYS A 183 2.20 -14.38 16.15
N ILE A 184 2.18 -13.33 15.33
CA ILE A 184 2.34 -13.46 13.87
C ILE A 184 3.69 -14.10 13.53
N GLU A 185 4.78 -13.64 14.13
CA GLU A 185 6.11 -14.22 13.94
C GLU A 185 6.14 -15.71 14.31
N SER A 186 5.54 -16.08 15.44
CA SER A 186 5.44 -17.47 15.87
C SER A 186 4.62 -18.33 14.89
N GLN A 187 3.53 -17.79 14.33
CA GLN A 187 2.74 -18.47 13.30
C GLN A 187 3.52 -18.65 12.01
N LEU A 188 4.20 -17.61 11.52
CA LEU A 188 5.06 -17.68 10.35
C LEU A 188 6.09 -18.81 10.51
N LEU A 189 6.81 -18.82 11.63
CA LEU A 189 7.80 -19.86 11.95
C LEU A 189 7.18 -21.25 12.00
N GLY A 190 6.00 -21.39 12.60
CA GLY A 190 5.25 -22.65 12.65
C GLY A 190 4.88 -23.22 11.27
N PHE A 191 4.75 -22.35 10.25
CA PHE A 191 4.50 -22.75 8.86
C PHE A 191 5.78 -22.82 8.01
N GLY A 192 6.96 -22.58 8.60
CA GLY A 192 8.23 -22.58 7.90
C GLY A 192 8.50 -21.32 7.08
N PHE A 193 7.88 -20.19 7.44
CA PHE A 193 8.07 -18.88 6.81
C PHE A 193 8.65 -17.87 7.79
N GLY A 194 9.20 -16.78 7.27
CA GLY A 194 9.67 -15.64 8.08
C GLY A 194 9.10 -14.32 7.56
N TRP A 195 9.53 -13.22 8.16
CA TRP A 195 9.09 -11.87 7.74
C TRP A 195 9.53 -11.54 6.30
N GLU A 196 10.58 -12.19 5.79
CA GLU A 196 10.99 -12.02 4.40
C GLU A 196 9.93 -12.49 3.40
N ASN A 197 9.00 -13.36 3.82
CA ASN A 197 7.90 -13.84 2.99
C ASN A 197 6.70 -12.88 2.98
N VAL A 198 6.65 -11.92 3.88
CA VAL A 198 5.53 -10.97 3.97
C VAL A 198 5.60 -9.98 2.80
N LEU A 199 4.47 -9.84 2.12
CA LEU A 199 4.28 -8.95 0.97
C LEU A 199 3.69 -7.61 1.39
N TYR A 200 2.66 -7.66 2.25
CA TYR A 200 1.86 -6.51 2.65
C TYR A 200 1.43 -6.60 4.12
N ILE A 201 1.36 -5.46 4.81
CA ILE A 201 0.86 -5.34 6.18
C ILE A 201 -0.25 -4.28 6.28
N HIS A 202 -1.41 -4.68 6.78
CA HIS A 202 -2.38 -3.75 7.36
C HIS A 202 -2.10 -3.63 8.86
N LEU A 203 -1.71 -2.44 9.31
CA LEU A 203 -1.50 -2.13 10.72
C LEU A 203 -2.59 -1.17 11.18
N TYR A 204 -3.51 -1.63 12.02
CA TYR A 204 -4.53 -0.77 12.61
C TYR A 204 -4.23 -0.54 14.10
N ILE A 205 -4.37 0.72 14.51
CA ILE A 205 -4.17 1.17 15.90
C ILE A 205 -5.44 1.88 16.39
N ASP A 206 -5.63 1.95 17.70
CA ASP A 206 -6.79 2.61 18.32
C ASP A 206 -6.67 4.14 18.37
N ASP A 207 -5.45 4.68 18.34
CA ASP A 207 -5.17 6.11 18.50
C ASP A 207 -3.93 6.54 17.69
N MET A 208 -4.14 7.40 16.69
CA MET A 208 -3.08 7.91 15.81
C MET A 208 -2.10 8.84 16.52
N ASN A 209 -2.42 9.37 17.70
CA ASN A 209 -1.45 10.11 18.51
C ASN A 209 -0.30 9.22 19.00
N LYS A 210 -0.51 7.90 19.04
CA LYS A 210 0.49 6.90 19.43
C LYS A 210 1.22 6.28 18.24
N PHE A 211 1.15 6.90 17.06
CA PHE A 211 1.84 6.43 15.86
C PHE A 211 3.36 6.25 16.07
N SER A 212 4.02 7.15 16.83
CA SER A 212 5.45 7.00 17.16
C SER A 212 5.73 5.74 17.98
N GLU A 213 4.96 5.53 19.06
CA GLU A 213 5.04 4.34 19.92
C GLU A 213 4.81 3.05 19.13
N ALA A 214 3.82 3.05 18.22
CA ALA A 214 3.54 1.93 17.34
C ALA A 214 4.72 1.66 16.40
N ASN A 215 5.29 2.70 15.80
CA ASN A 215 6.42 2.57 14.87
C ASN A 215 7.68 2.06 15.59
N GLU A 216 8.00 2.60 16.77
CA GLU A 216 9.11 2.14 17.63
C GLU A 216 9.01 0.67 18.01
N THR A 217 7.79 0.16 18.18
CA THR A 217 7.55 -1.26 18.47
C THR A 217 7.66 -2.10 17.20
N TYR A 218 7.05 -1.63 16.10
CA TYR A 218 7.04 -2.31 14.81
C TYR A 218 8.45 -2.50 14.23
N VAL A 219 9.34 -1.51 14.34
CA VAL A 219 10.72 -1.59 13.81
C VAL A 219 11.57 -2.68 14.47
N LYS A 220 11.20 -3.14 15.67
CA LYS A 220 11.89 -4.24 16.38
C LYS A 220 11.58 -5.61 15.76
N PHE A 221 10.45 -5.75 15.07
CA PHE A 221 10.03 -6.99 14.42
C PHE A 221 10.40 -7.01 12.94
N ILE A 222 10.25 -5.88 12.24
CA ILE A 222 10.51 -5.78 10.81
C ILE A 222 11.87 -5.11 10.59
N THR A 223 12.92 -5.93 10.60
CA THR A 223 14.31 -5.47 10.44
C THR A 223 14.87 -5.87 9.08
N GLN A 224 15.97 -5.24 8.67
CA GLN A 224 16.69 -5.63 7.45
C GLN A 224 17.18 -7.09 7.52
N GLU A 225 17.64 -7.54 8.69
CA GLU A 225 18.09 -8.93 8.92
C GLU A 225 16.95 -9.93 8.68
N LYS A 226 15.75 -9.62 9.16
CA LYS A 226 14.56 -10.46 8.99
C LYS A 226 13.93 -10.33 7.59
N CYS A 227 14.25 -9.26 6.86
CA CYS A 227 13.70 -8.95 5.53
C CYS A 227 14.81 -8.60 4.51
N PRO A 228 15.76 -9.51 4.22
CA PRO A 228 16.94 -9.20 3.39
C PRO A 228 16.59 -8.86 1.93
N PHE A 229 15.41 -9.27 1.45
CA PHE A 229 14.91 -9.02 0.10
C PHE A 229 13.92 -7.85 0.02
N GLY A 230 13.91 -7.00 1.05
CA GLY A 230 13.02 -5.85 1.16
C GLY A 230 11.87 -6.06 2.14
N VAL A 231 11.60 -5.01 2.90
CA VAL A 231 10.51 -4.90 3.86
C VAL A 231 9.15 -4.85 3.14
N PRO A 232 8.07 -5.35 3.74
CA PRO A 232 6.74 -5.35 3.12
C PRO A 232 6.17 -3.94 2.98
N SER A 233 5.30 -3.76 1.98
CA SER A 233 4.48 -2.54 1.86
C SER A 233 3.42 -2.50 2.96
N ARG A 234 2.97 -1.31 3.36
CA ARG A 234 2.14 -1.14 4.57
C ARG A 234 1.12 0.01 4.45
N SER A 235 -0.04 -0.15 5.09
CA SER A 235 -0.89 0.98 5.50
C SER A 235 -1.03 0.98 7.02
N THR A 236 -0.97 2.17 7.62
CA THR A 236 -1.21 2.35 9.06
C THR A 236 -2.32 3.34 9.28
N VAL A 237 -3.43 2.89 9.85
CA VAL A 237 -4.67 3.68 9.93
C VAL A 237 -5.30 3.51 11.31
N GLU A 238 -5.87 4.59 11.87
CA GLU A 238 -6.64 4.50 13.11
C GLU A 238 -7.96 3.77 12.83
N MET A 239 -8.38 2.88 13.72
CA MET A 239 -9.66 2.17 13.62
C MET A 239 -10.37 2.16 14.98
N PRO A 240 -11.72 2.10 15.02
CA PRO A 240 -12.48 2.02 16.26
C PRO A 240 -12.41 0.60 16.87
N LEU A 241 -11.20 0.16 17.21
CA LEU A 241 -10.91 -1.20 17.66
C LEU A 241 -11.57 -1.51 19.01
N VAL A 242 -11.34 -0.63 20.01
CA VAL A 242 -11.86 -0.80 21.38
C VAL A 242 -13.40 -0.76 21.40
N GLU A 243 -14.02 0.07 20.56
CA GLU A 243 -15.50 0.14 20.44
C GLU A 243 -16.13 -1.19 20.01
N MET A 244 -15.37 -2.05 19.32
CA MET A 244 -15.79 -3.38 18.87
C MET A 244 -15.29 -4.51 19.76
N GLY A 245 -14.67 -4.20 20.90
CA GLY A 245 -14.14 -5.17 21.86
C GLY A 245 -12.79 -5.79 21.47
N LEU A 246 -12.03 -5.15 20.58
CA LEU A 246 -10.66 -5.54 20.26
C LEU A 246 -9.67 -4.72 21.11
N SER A 247 -8.46 -5.24 21.27
CA SER A 247 -7.33 -4.53 21.83
C SER A 247 -6.88 -3.37 20.94
N ARG A 248 -5.84 -2.66 21.38
CA ARG A 248 -5.37 -1.43 20.74
C ARG A 248 -4.61 -1.67 19.43
N ALA A 249 -4.29 -2.92 19.10
CA ALA A 249 -3.55 -3.30 17.90
C ALA A 249 -4.25 -4.43 17.14
N TYR A 250 -4.39 -4.25 15.83
CA TYR A 250 -4.89 -5.26 14.90
C TYR A 250 -3.97 -5.31 13.69
N ILE A 251 -3.45 -6.49 13.36
CA ILE A 251 -2.55 -6.65 12.22
C ILE A 251 -3.03 -7.76 11.30
N GLU A 252 -3.02 -7.48 10.01
CA GLU A 252 -3.16 -8.47 8.95
C GLU A 252 -1.93 -8.45 8.05
N VAL A 253 -1.33 -9.62 7.83
CA VAL A 253 -0.20 -9.81 6.92
C VAL A 253 -0.59 -10.70 5.74
N LEU A 254 -0.17 -10.31 4.54
CA LEU A 254 -0.22 -11.16 3.35
C LEU A 254 1.15 -11.77 3.11
N VAL A 255 1.21 -13.09 2.94
CA VAL A 255 2.45 -13.88 2.93
C VAL A 255 2.54 -14.69 1.63
N ALA A 256 3.70 -14.64 0.99
CA ALA A 256 4.04 -15.51 -0.13
C ALA A 256 4.67 -16.82 0.36
N LYS A 257 4.28 -17.94 -0.25
CA LYS A 257 4.90 -19.24 0.02
C LYS A 257 6.25 -19.42 -0.69
N ASN A 258 6.53 -18.59 -1.69
CA ASN A 258 7.84 -18.48 -2.33
C ASN A 258 8.54 -17.19 -1.87
N LYS A 259 9.76 -16.98 -2.33
CA LYS A 259 10.56 -15.78 -2.04
C LYS A 259 10.61 -14.80 -3.22
N ASP A 260 9.81 -15.05 -4.26
CA ASP A 260 9.84 -14.30 -5.52
C ASP A 260 9.02 -13.02 -5.43
N LYS A 261 9.60 -11.97 -4.85
CA LYS A 261 8.98 -10.65 -4.77
C LYS A 261 9.92 -9.55 -5.26
N LYS A 262 9.37 -8.50 -5.87
CA LYS A 262 10.12 -7.28 -6.21
C LYS A 262 9.61 -6.15 -5.32
N VAL A 263 10.50 -5.52 -4.57
CA VAL A 263 10.16 -4.48 -3.60
C VAL A 263 10.74 -3.15 -4.07
N LEU A 264 9.91 -2.10 -4.08
CA LEU A 264 10.36 -0.73 -4.27
C LEU A 264 10.40 -0.02 -2.92
N HIS A 265 11.60 0.34 -2.49
CA HIS A 265 11.84 1.07 -1.25
C HIS A 265 12.62 2.36 -1.55
N VAL A 266 11.92 3.51 -1.54
CA VAL A 266 12.52 4.84 -1.66
C VAL A 266 13.03 5.24 -0.29
N GLN A 267 14.35 5.29 -0.12
CA GLN A 267 15.01 5.50 1.17
C GLN A 267 15.50 6.94 1.37
N SER A 268 15.64 7.70 0.29
CA SER A 268 16.10 9.09 0.33
C SER A 268 14.99 10.03 -0.09
N ILE A 269 15.02 11.25 0.46
CA ILE A 269 14.22 12.37 -0.06
C ILE A 269 14.53 12.54 -1.55
N SER A 270 13.48 12.72 -2.36
CA SER A 270 13.57 12.77 -3.82
C SER A 270 12.56 13.75 -4.40
N GLY A 271 12.72 14.10 -5.69
CA GLY A 271 11.75 14.92 -6.42
C GLY A 271 10.50 14.17 -6.93
N TRP A 272 10.50 12.83 -6.86
CA TRP A 272 9.54 12.01 -7.62
C TRP A 272 8.59 11.18 -6.74
N ALA A 273 9.01 10.72 -5.56
CA ALA A 273 8.15 10.02 -4.61
C ALA A 273 8.58 10.22 -3.15
N PRO A 274 7.63 10.20 -2.19
CA PRO A 274 7.96 10.34 -0.77
C PRO A 274 8.85 9.20 -0.26
N SER A 275 9.83 9.56 0.58
CA SER A 275 10.72 8.60 1.23
C SER A 275 9.99 7.78 2.31
N CYS A 276 10.38 6.51 2.47
CA CYS A 276 9.95 5.67 3.59
C CYS A 276 10.78 6.00 4.83
N ILE A 277 10.15 6.64 5.83
CA ILE A 277 10.82 6.97 7.09
C ILE A 277 10.86 5.75 8.05
N GLY A 278 10.01 4.75 7.84
CA GLY A 278 9.97 3.52 8.66
C GLY A 278 10.21 2.25 7.83
N PRO A 279 10.31 1.06 8.46
CA PRO A 279 10.60 -0.21 7.79
C PRO A 279 9.37 -0.77 7.07
N TYR A 280 8.98 -0.06 6.01
CA TYR A 280 8.01 -0.48 5.02
C TYR A 280 8.51 -0.04 3.64
N SER A 281 7.91 -0.60 2.60
CA SER A 281 8.21 -0.24 1.20
C SER A 281 7.01 0.44 0.56
N GLN A 282 7.25 1.23 -0.50
CA GLN A 282 6.18 1.87 -1.26
C GLN A 282 5.33 0.82 -1.98
N ALA A 283 5.95 -0.26 -2.45
CA ALA A 283 5.22 -1.35 -3.10
C ALA A 283 5.98 -2.67 -3.10
N THR A 284 5.22 -3.77 -3.10
CA THR A 284 5.69 -5.13 -3.30
C THR A 284 4.94 -5.77 -4.48
N LEU A 285 5.66 -6.18 -5.53
CA LEU A 285 5.13 -6.96 -6.64
C LEU A 285 5.36 -8.45 -6.40
N HIS A 286 4.27 -9.23 -6.48
CA HIS A 286 4.29 -10.69 -6.40
C HIS A 286 3.27 -11.27 -7.38
N GLU A 287 3.71 -12.18 -8.25
CA GLU A 287 2.86 -12.92 -9.19
C GLU A 287 1.80 -12.07 -9.92
N GLY A 288 2.25 -10.96 -10.50
CA GLY A 288 1.43 -10.04 -11.27
C GLY A 288 0.57 -9.08 -10.45
N ILE A 289 0.58 -9.13 -9.12
CA ILE A 289 -0.12 -8.16 -8.27
C ILE A 289 0.89 -7.23 -7.59
N LEU A 290 0.75 -5.93 -7.84
CA LEU A 290 1.48 -4.89 -7.15
C LEU A 290 0.68 -4.41 -5.94
N HIS A 291 1.14 -4.80 -4.76
CA HIS A 291 0.61 -4.35 -3.48
C HIS A 291 1.28 -3.03 -3.10
N MET A 292 0.57 -1.90 -3.20
CA MET A 292 1.13 -0.59 -2.84
C MET A 292 0.75 -0.20 -1.42
N ALA A 293 1.70 0.41 -0.71
CA ALA A 293 1.49 1.04 0.58
C ALA A 293 0.48 2.19 0.49
N GLY A 294 -0.06 2.58 1.64
CA GLY A 294 -0.85 3.80 1.78
C GLY A 294 -0.08 5.03 1.30
N GLN A 295 -0.62 5.73 0.31
CA GLN A 295 -0.05 6.95 -0.23
C GLN A 295 -0.78 8.15 0.39
N LEU A 296 -0.04 8.95 1.15
CA LEU A 296 -0.47 10.24 1.63
C LEU A 296 -0.17 11.33 0.59
N GLY A 297 -0.87 12.46 0.71
CA GLY A 297 -0.64 13.66 -0.09
C GLY A 297 0.63 14.43 0.30
N LEU A 298 1.75 13.72 0.44
CA LEU A 298 3.04 14.31 0.77
C LEU A 298 3.71 14.88 -0.47
N ASP A 299 4.26 16.08 -0.33
CA ASP A 299 5.21 16.63 -1.27
C ASP A 299 6.57 15.90 -1.12
N PRO A 300 7.06 15.18 -2.14
CA PRO A 300 8.24 14.32 -2.02
C PRO A 300 9.51 15.00 -1.49
N PRO A 301 9.88 16.23 -1.93
CA PRO A 301 11.09 16.91 -1.45
C PRO A 301 11.00 17.37 0.00
N THR A 302 9.81 17.78 0.45
CA THR A 302 9.65 18.36 1.81
C THR A 302 9.10 17.37 2.83
N MET A 303 8.53 16.25 2.39
CA MET A 303 7.86 15.27 3.23
C MET A 303 6.72 15.85 4.08
N ASN A 304 6.19 17.01 3.68
CA ASN A 304 5.05 17.68 4.30
C ASN A 304 3.77 17.39 3.50
N LEU A 305 2.62 17.41 4.18
CA LEU A 305 1.32 17.34 3.51
C LEU A 305 1.13 18.60 2.66
N CYS A 306 0.65 18.44 1.43
CA CYS A 306 0.37 19.58 0.57
C CYS A 306 -0.73 20.47 1.18
N GLU A 307 -0.46 21.78 1.22
CA GLU A 307 -1.44 22.78 1.66
C GLU A 307 -2.59 22.91 0.64
N GLY A 308 -3.79 23.21 1.13
CA GLY A 308 -4.99 23.36 0.30
C GLY A 308 -6.10 22.34 0.56
N GLY A 309 -5.94 21.51 1.60
CA GLY A 309 -6.98 20.65 2.15
C GLY A 309 -7.18 19.33 1.40
N PRO A 310 -8.29 18.62 1.66
CA PRO A 310 -8.47 17.22 1.29
C PRO A 310 -8.33 16.93 -0.21
N ARG A 311 -8.76 17.87 -1.05
CA ARG A 311 -8.70 17.77 -2.51
C ARG A 311 -7.26 17.80 -3.04
N VAL A 312 -6.40 18.64 -2.47
CA VAL A 312 -4.99 18.76 -2.88
C VAL A 312 -4.20 17.57 -2.36
N GLU A 313 -4.46 17.15 -1.12
CA GLU A 313 -3.87 15.93 -0.55
C GLU A 313 -4.20 14.70 -1.41
N LEU A 314 -5.45 14.54 -1.86
CA LEU A 314 -5.84 13.45 -2.76
C LEU A 314 -5.09 13.51 -4.09
N GLU A 315 -5.03 14.68 -4.72
CA GLU A 315 -4.33 14.85 -5.99
C GLU A 315 -2.85 14.46 -5.86
N GLN A 316 -2.19 14.87 -4.78
CA GLN A 316 -0.81 14.51 -4.53
C GLN A 316 -0.65 13.03 -4.20
N ALA A 317 -1.55 12.43 -3.43
CA ALA A 317 -1.54 10.99 -3.15
C ALA A 317 -1.67 10.16 -4.44
N LEU A 318 -2.50 10.58 -5.40
CA LEU A 318 -2.62 9.95 -6.71
C LEU A 318 -1.37 10.15 -7.57
N LYS A 319 -0.72 11.33 -7.53
CA LYS A 319 0.56 11.57 -8.21
C LYS A 319 1.68 10.68 -7.66
N ASN A 320 1.78 10.59 -6.34
CA ASN A 320 2.72 9.72 -5.64
C ASN A 320 2.46 8.24 -6.01
N SER A 321 1.19 7.84 -6.04
CA SER A 321 0.79 6.49 -6.48
C SER A 321 1.20 6.19 -7.92
N GLU A 322 0.98 7.14 -8.83
CA GLU A 322 1.36 6.99 -10.24
C GLU A 322 2.88 6.93 -10.43
N ALA A 323 3.64 7.73 -9.67
CA ALA A 323 5.10 7.70 -9.72
C ALA A 323 5.65 6.33 -9.31
N VAL A 324 5.11 5.75 -8.22
CA VAL A 324 5.45 4.40 -7.76
C VAL A 324 5.04 3.34 -8.78
N ALA A 325 3.83 3.43 -9.35
CA ALA A 325 3.33 2.47 -10.35
C ALA A 325 4.21 2.45 -11.62
N LYS A 326 4.72 3.61 -12.06
CA LYS A 326 5.61 3.73 -13.23
C LYS A 326 6.93 2.96 -13.07
N CYS A 327 7.45 2.79 -11.85
CA CYS A 327 8.63 1.96 -11.59
C CYS A 327 8.41 0.48 -11.95
N PHE A 328 7.14 0.04 -12.02
CA PHE A 328 6.74 -1.30 -12.42
C PHE A 328 6.17 -1.36 -13.84
N ASN A 329 6.41 -0.33 -14.66
CA ASN A 329 5.89 -0.21 -16.02
C ASN A 329 4.36 -0.28 -16.13
N CYS A 330 3.64 0.16 -15.10
CA CYS A 330 2.19 0.21 -15.05
C CYS A 330 1.69 1.63 -14.70
N SER A 331 0.39 1.85 -14.79
CA SER A 331 -0.27 3.11 -14.39
C SER A 331 -1.49 2.83 -13.52
N ILE A 332 -1.73 3.67 -12.52
CA ILE A 332 -2.91 3.57 -11.65
C ILE A 332 -4.22 3.76 -12.42
N SER A 333 -4.15 4.42 -13.58
CA SER A 333 -5.33 4.69 -14.41
C SER A 333 -5.76 3.53 -15.31
N THR A 334 -4.83 2.60 -15.60
CA THR A 334 -5.07 1.48 -16.54
C THR A 334 -4.91 0.11 -15.91
N SER A 335 -4.12 0.00 -14.83
CA SER A 335 -3.71 -1.27 -14.24
C SER A 335 -4.30 -1.52 -12.85
N ALA A 336 -5.00 -0.54 -12.26
CA ALA A 336 -5.58 -0.70 -10.93
C ALA A 336 -6.74 -1.70 -10.93
N ILE A 337 -6.70 -2.62 -9.97
CA ILE A 337 -7.78 -3.57 -9.66
C ILE A 337 -8.75 -2.92 -8.67
N VAL A 338 -8.20 -2.33 -7.60
CA VAL A 338 -8.97 -1.71 -6.52
C VAL A 338 -8.19 -0.53 -5.93
N PHE A 339 -8.91 0.52 -5.58
CA PHE A 339 -8.47 1.60 -4.69
C PHE A 339 -9.22 1.48 -3.37
N VAL A 340 -8.47 1.37 -2.27
CA VAL A 340 -9.01 1.62 -0.94
C VAL A 340 -8.60 3.03 -0.54
N ILE A 341 -9.59 3.88 -0.29
CA ILE A 341 -9.39 5.30 0.02
C ILE A 341 -9.89 5.53 1.44
N TYR A 342 -8.96 5.81 2.34
CA TYR A 342 -9.28 6.14 3.72
C TYR A 342 -9.53 7.64 3.82
N CYS A 343 -10.67 8.02 4.38
CA CYS A 343 -11.09 9.40 4.60
C CYS A 343 -11.17 9.67 6.10
N SER A 344 -10.52 10.72 6.58
CA SER A 344 -10.60 11.11 7.99
C SER A 344 -12.04 11.52 8.38
N LYS A 345 -12.48 11.21 9.59
CA LYS A 345 -13.79 11.69 10.11
C LYS A 345 -13.85 13.21 10.25
N HIS A 346 -12.68 13.86 10.22
CA HIS A 346 -12.55 15.30 10.38
C HIS A 346 -12.91 16.09 9.12
N ILE A 347 -13.05 15.43 7.97
CA ILE A 347 -13.51 16.07 6.74
C ILE A 347 -15.03 15.93 6.56
N SER A 348 -15.66 17.01 6.09
CA SER A 348 -17.10 17.09 5.91
C SER A 348 -17.60 16.19 4.77
N SER A 349 -18.92 15.94 4.73
CA SER A 349 -19.51 15.18 3.62
C SER A 349 -19.33 15.86 2.26
N LEU A 350 -19.25 17.19 2.22
CA LEU A 350 -19.03 17.95 1.00
C LEU A 350 -17.59 17.79 0.50
N GLU A 351 -16.61 17.90 1.40
CA GLU A 351 -15.19 17.68 1.06
C GLU A 351 -14.93 16.25 0.59
N ARG A 352 -15.65 15.27 1.15
CA ARG A 352 -15.62 13.87 0.68
C ARG A 352 -16.16 13.74 -0.74
N GLN A 353 -17.25 14.44 -1.07
CA GLN A 353 -17.76 14.47 -2.43
C GLN A 353 -16.74 15.11 -3.38
N ASP A 354 -16.12 16.23 -2.98
CA ASP A 354 -15.08 16.91 -3.76
C ASP A 354 -13.86 16.01 -4.01
N ILE A 355 -13.47 15.20 -3.02
CA ILE A 355 -12.41 14.18 -3.16
C ILE A 355 -12.81 13.20 -4.28
N GLN A 356 -13.98 12.60 -4.21
CA GLN A 356 -14.43 11.63 -5.21
C GLN A 356 -14.50 12.24 -6.62
N GLU A 357 -15.10 13.42 -6.77
CA GLU A 357 -15.18 14.11 -8.07
C GLU A 357 -13.79 14.41 -8.63
N LYS A 358 -12.87 14.89 -7.79
CA LYS A 358 -11.49 15.19 -8.19
C LYS A 358 -10.74 13.94 -8.62
N GLN A 359 -10.88 12.84 -7.89
CA GLN A 359 -10.28 11.55 -8.24
C GLN A 359 -10.79 11.05 -9.59
N GLU A 360 -12.12 11.05 -9.80
CA GLU A 360 -12.72 10.62 -11.07
C GLU A 360 -12.18 11.45 -12.25
N ILE A 361 -12.06 12.77 -12.07
CA ILE A 361 -11.47 13.67 -13.07
C ILE A 361 -10.01 13.30 -13.36
N ILE A 362 -9.18 13.16 -12.33
CA ILE A 362 -7.74 12.88 -12.48
C ILE A 362 -7.53 11.52 -13.17
N LEU A 363 -8.17 10.46 -12.69
CA LEU A 363 -8.01 9.12 -13.24
C LEU A 363 -8.51 9.05 -14.68
N ARG A 364 -9.62 9.74 -15.00
CA ARG A 364 -10.12 9.84 -16.37
C ARG A 364 -9.15 10.59 -17.28
N GLN A 365 -8.58 11.71 -16.82
CA GLN A 365 -7.57 12.46 -17.58
C GLN A 365 -6.32 11.61 -17.83
N MET A 366 -5.80 10.93 -16.81
CA MET A 366 -4.66 10.00 -16.95
C MET A 366 -4.97 8.88 -17.95
N LYS A 367 -6.15 8.26 -17.86
CA LYS A 367 -6.58 7.19 -18.76
C LYS A 367 -6.65 7.67 -20.22
N ILE A 368 -7.16 8.89 -20.46
CA ILE A 368 -7.21 9.49 -21.81
C ILE A 368 -5.80 9.76 -22.35
N CYS A 369 -4.90 10.34 -21.55
CA CYS A 369 -3.52 10.60 -21.96
C CYS A 369 -2.79 9.30 -22.34
N HIS A 370 -2.93 8.24 -21.53
CA HIS A 370 -2.29 6.96 -21.82
C HIS A 370 -2.85 6.25 -23.06
N LEU A 371 -4.15 6.34 -23.31
CA LEU A 371 -4.78 5.76 -24.51
C LEU A 371 -4.37 6.49 -25.80
N GLN A 372 -3.93 7.75 -25.72
CA GLN A 372 -3.42 8.50 -26.88
C GLN A 372 -1.96 8.16 -27.21
N GLU A 373 -1.20 7.63 -26.24
CA GLU A 373 0.23 7.30 -26.39
C GLU A 373 0.50 5.85 -26.85
N ARG A 374 -0.45 4.92 -26.69
CA ARG A 374 -0.28 3.50 -27.08
C ARG A 374 -1.45 2.97 -27.91
N ASP A 375 -1.14 2.34 -29.04
CA ASP A 375 -2.09 1.72 -29.99
C ASP A 375 -2.75 0.40 -29.51
N THR A 376 -2.63 0.01 -28.23
CA THR A 376 -3.13 -1.28 -27.74
C THR A 376 -4.05 -1.18 -26.53
N TYR A 377 -5.22 -1.79 -26.71
CA TYR A 377 -6.37 -1.91 -25.82
C TYR A 377 -6.10 -2.85 -24.63
N LYS A 378 -6.16 -2.32 -23.39
CA LYS A 378 -6.69 -2.96 -22.15
C LYS A 378 -6.45 -2.05 -20.96
N ALA A 379 -7.43 -1.20 -20.67
CA ALA A 379 -7.48 -0.48 -19.39
C ALA A 379 -8.50 -1.18 -18.50
N LEU A 380 -8.11 -1.52 -17.29
CA LEU A 380 -9.03 -2.02 -16.27
C LEU A 380 -9.97 -0.89 -15.82
N ASP A 381 -11.13 -1.29 -15.33
CA ASP A 381 -12.03 -0.42 -14.59
C ASP A 381 -11.90 -0.78 -13.10
N PRO A 382 -11.22 0.06 -12.31
CA PRO A 382 -10.89 -0.25 -10.93
C PRO A 382 -12.12 -0.17 -10.02
N LEU A 383 -12.08 -0.95 -8.95
CA LEU A 383 -13.06 -0.88 -7.86
C LEU A 383 -12.69 0.22 -6.88
N PHE A 384 -13.69 0.84 -6.26
CA PHE A 384 -13.48 1.88 -5.25
C PHE A 384 -14.14 1.51 -3.93
N LEU A 385 -13.32 1.39 -2.89
CA LEU A 385 -13.74 1.24 -1.50
C LEU A 385 -13.34 2.50 -0.74
N TYR A 386 -14.32 3.22 -0.23
CA TYR A 386 -14.08 4.34 0.69
C TYR A 386 -14.31 3.86 2.11
N VAL A 387 -13.38 4.21 3.01
CA VAL A 387 -13.45 3.86 4.44
C VAL A 387 -13.33 5.14 5.26
N LEU A 388 -14.34 5.40 6.09
CA LEU A 388 -14.33 6.50 7.04
C LEU A 388 -13.59 6.05 8.30
N VAL A 389 -12.52 6.75 8.63
CA VAL A 389 -11.62 6.39 9.74
C VAL A 389 -11.49 7.52 10.74
N PRO A 390 -11.21 7.23 12.02
CA PRO A 390 -11.00 8.27 13.01
C PRO A 390 -9.91 9.28 12.63
N ASP A 391 -8.77 8.80 12.15
CA ASP A 391 -7.64 9.64 11.79
C ASP A 391 -6.63 8.89 10.92
N LEU A 392 -5.72 9.65 10.31
CA LEU A 392 -4.66 9.18 9.43
C LEU A 392 -3.29 9.70 9.90
N PRO A 393 -2.18 9.05 9.51
CA PRO A 393 -0.86 9.53 9.85
C PRO A 393 -0.66 10.99 9.41
N LYS A 394 0.09 11.76 10.20
CA LYS A 394 0.29 13.21 10.01
C LYS A 394 -0.99 14.04 10.01
N ARG A 395 -2.11 13.52 10.54
CA ARG A 395 -3.43 14.19 10.52
C ARG A 395 -3.92 14.45 9.08
N ALA A 396 -3.54 13.59 8.14
CA ALA A 396 -3.96 13.71 6.76
C ALA A 396 -5.47 13.60 6.63
N SER A 397 -6.01 14.26 5.62
CA SER A 397 -7.42 14.22 5.25
C SER A 397 -7.78 12.91 4.55
N VAL A 398 -6.84 12.37 3.77
CA VAL A 398 -7.04 11.21 2.89
C VAL A 398 -5.75 10.39 2.69
N GLU A 399 -5.89 9.06 2.62
CA GLU A 399 -4.84 8.12 2.22
C GLU A 399 -5.36 7.22 1.09
N VAL A 400 -4.56 7.05 0.03
CA VAL A 400 -4.92 6.23 -1.13
C VAL A 400 -4.07 4.96 -1.15
N LYS A 401 -4.71 3.79 -1.12
CA LYS A 401 -4.06 2.48 -1.23
C LYS A 401 -4.53 1.75 -2.50
N PRO A 402 -3.78 1.85 -3.61
CA PRO A 402 -4.07 1.11 -4.82
C PRO A 402 -3.49 -0.32 -4.80
N SER A 403 -4.20 -1.25 -5.42
CA SER A 403 -3.66 -2.57 -5.79
C SER A 403 -3.75 -2.71 -7.29
N LEU A 404 -2.64 -3.04 -7.97
CA LEU A 404 -2.59 -3.09 -9.43
C LEU A 404 -2.28 -4.50 -9.94
N TYR A 405 -2.76 -4.77 -11.14
CA TYR A 405 -2.33 -5.92 -11.94
C TYR A 405 -1.24 -5.48 -12.92
N VAL A 406 -0.08 -6.14 -12.85
CA VAL A 406 1.06 -5.92 -13.73
C VAL A 406 1.17 -7.14 -14.64
N GLU A 407 0.99 -6.92 -15.94
CA GLU A 407 1.16 -7.99 -16.94
C GLU A 407 2.65 -8.37 -17.05
N ASP A 408 2.95 -9.65 -16.90
CA ASP A 408 4.27 -10.17 -17.25
C ASP A 408 4.28 -10.42 -18.77
N GLY A 409 5.25 -9.83 -19.48
CA GLY A 409 5.35 -9.84 -20.96
C GLY A 409 5.43 -11.21 -21.66
N THR A 410 5.22 -12.30 -20.92
CA THR A 410 5.03 -13.67 -21.41
C THR A 410 3.58 -14.03 -21.70
N ASP A 411 2.62 -13.16 -21.35
CA ASP A 411 1.20 -13.44 -21.53
C ASP A 411 0.76 -13.29 -23.00
N ALA A 412 0.68 -14.44 -23.67
CA ALA A 412 0.10 -14.56 -25.00
C ALA A 412 -1.31 -13.97 -25.05
N ALA A 413 -1.63 -13.37 -26.20
CA ALA A 413 -2.87 -12.68 -26.51
C ALA A 413 -4.10 -13.29 -25.82
N TYR A 414 -4.77 -12.46 -25.01
CA TYR A 414 -6.06 -12.78 -24.43
C TYR A 414 -7.02 -13.25 -25.54
N GLU A 415 -7.39 -14.53 -25.51
CA GLU A 415 -8.57 -14.97 -26.23
C GLU A 415 -9.77 -14.25 -25.62
N THR A 416 -10.46 -13.46 -26.45
CA THR A 416 -11.79 -12.98 -26.13
C THR A 416 -12.67 -14.22 -26.05
N ILE A 417 -12.83 -14.76 -24.84
CA ILE A 417 -13.83 -15.81 -24.60
C ILE A 417 -15.17 -15.13 -24.86
N ALA A 418 -15.76 -15.45 -26.01
CA ALA A 418 -17.17 -15.21 -26.30
C ALA A 418 -17.97 -15.63 -25.06
N GLU A 419 -18.89 -14.78 -24.60
CA GLU A 419 -19.82 -15.05 -23.49
C GLU A 419 -20.29 -16.51 -23.54
N ARG A 420 -19.61 -17.37 -22.77
CA ARG A 420 -20.00 -18.76 -22.69
C ARG A 420 -21.09 -18.77 -21.64
N CYS A 421 -22.33 -18.69 -22.12
CA CYS A 421 -23.53 -18.88 -21.30
C CYS A 421 -23.38 -20.23 -20.60
N CYS A 422 -22.91 -20.22 -19.36
CA CYS A 422 -22.80 -21.42 -18.55
C CYS A 422 -24.25 -21.78 -18.21
N SER A 423 -24.77 -22.85 -18.80
CA SER A 423 -26.05 -23.45 -18.44
C SER A 423 -25.95 -24.15 -17.07
N LYS A 424 -25.46 -23.43 -16.06
CA LYS A 424 -25.49 -23.86 -14.67
C LYS A 424 -26.79 -23.33 -14.09
N THR A 425 -27.56 -24.20 -13.44
CA THR A 425 -28.70 -23.77 -12.61
C THR A 425 -28.21 -22.67 -11.67
N PRO A 426 -28.86 -21.50 -11.63
CA PRO A 426 -28.41 -20.40 -10.79
C PRO A 426 -28.35 -20.88 -9.33
N PRO A 427 -27.29 -20.53 -8.59
CA PRO A 427 -27.16 -20.91 -7.19
C PRO A 427 -28.42 -20.46 -6.43
N CYS A 428 -28.96 -21.33 -5.59
CA CYS A 428 -30.12 -21.05 -4.74
C CYS A 428 -29.81 -21.56 -3.34
N TYR A 429 -29.30 -20.67 -2.48
CA TYR A 429 -28.92 -20.97 -1.11
C TYR A 429 -29.81 -20.16 -0.16
N TRP A 430 -30.25 -20.77 0.94
CA TRP A 430 -31.12 -20.13 1.95
C TRP A 430 -32.37 -19.43 1.41
N GLY A 431 -32.87 -19.88 0.25
CA GLY A 431 -34.03 -19.28 -0.41
C GLY A 431 -33.74 -18.03 -1.25
N PHE A 432 -32.50 -17.53 -1.28
CA PHE A 432 -32.10 -16.44 -2.16
C PHE A 432 -32.10 -16.91 -3.62
N LYS A 433 -32.70 -16.10 -4.48
CA LYS A 433 -32.73 -16.29 -5.94
C LYS A 433 -32.15 -15.05 -6.60
N GLN A 434 -31.65 -15.19 -7.83
CA GLN A 434 -31.14 -14.04 -8.55
C GLN A 434 -32.25 -13.01 -8.81
N GLU A 435 -31.99 -11.77 -8.41
CA GLU A 435 -32.86 -10.62 -8.66
C GLU A 435 -32.08 -9.48 -9.31
N ASN A 436 -32.79 -8.63 -10.07
CA ASN A 436 -32.17 -7.57 -10.87
C ASN A 436 -31.40 -6.54 -10.03
N TRP A 437 -31.77 -6.35 -8.76
CA TRP A 437 -31.12 -5.40 -7.87
C TRP A 437 -29.84 -5.96 -7.21
N HIS A 438 -29.55 -7.27 -7.31
CA HIS A 438 -28.33 -7.83 -6.72
C HIS A 438 -27.07 -7.23 -7.33
N ASP A 439 -27.10 -6.92 -8.62
CA ASP A 439 -25.96 -6.33 -9.32
C ASP A 439 -25.72 -4.88 -8.88
N SER A 440 -26.75 -4.18 -8.39
CA SER A 440 -26.55 -2.84 -7.83
C SER A 440 -25.76 -2.86 -6.52
N CYS A 441 -25.66 -4.00 -5.83
CA CYS A 441 -24.90 -4.16 -4.58
C CYS A 441 -23.40 -4.37 -4.82
N ILE A 442 -23.00 -4.65 -6.07
CA ILE A 442 -21.68 -5.20 -6.40
C ILE A 442 -20.91 -4.27 -7.34
N GLN A 443 -19.64 -4.05 -7.05
CA GLN A 443 -18.64 -3.72 -8.06
C GLN A 443 -17.74 -4.94 -8.26
N LYS A 444 -17.38 -5.27 -9.51
CA LYS A 444 -16.44 -6.37 -9.80
C LYS A 444 -15.41 -5.95 -10.85
N CYS A 445 -14.18 -6.39 -10.65
CA CYS A 445 -13.09 -6.26 -11.62
C CYS A 445 -12.54 -7.67 -11.87
N VAL A 446 -12.63 -8.13 -13.11
CA VAL A 446 -12.29 -9.50 -13.49
C VAL A 446 -11.28 -9.50 -14.63
N ILE A 447 -10.16 -10.16 -14.40
CA ILE A 447 -9.14 -10.46 -15.40
C ILE A 447 -9.25 -11.95 -15.66
N SER A 448 -9.79 -12.31 -16.84
CA SER A 448 -10.18 -13.69 -17.15
C SER A 448 -9.05 -14.69 -16.88
N GLY A 449 -9.35 -15.72 -16.12
CA GLY A 449 -8.40 -16.77 -15.74
C GLY A 449 -7.33 -16.35 -14.73
N LYS A 450 -7.31 -15.11 -14.25
CA LYS A 450 -6.23 -14.58 -13.39
C LYS A 450 -6.74 -13.97 -12.09
N ILE A 451 -7.56 -12.93 -12.16
CA ILE A 451 -8.01 -12.16 -10.98
C ILE A 451 -9.52 -11.98 -10.97
N CYS A 452 -10.13 -12.10 -9.80
CA CYS A 452 -11.49 -11.67 -9.52
C CYS A 452 -11.50 -10.85 -8.25
N ALA A 453 -11.80 -9.56 -8.37
CA ALA A 453 -11.98 -8.65 -7.25
C ALA A 453 -13.45 -8.23 -7.16
N VAL A 454 -13.98 -8.14 -5.95
CA VAL A 454 -15.38 -7.81 -5.70
C VAL A 454 -15.49 -6.89 -4.49
N ILE A 455 -16.21 -5.78 -4.64
CA ILE A 455 -16.71 -4.98 -3.53
C ILE A 455 -18.21 -5.15 -3.45
N LEU A 456 -18.71 -5.54 -2.28
CA LEU A 456 -20.12 -5.65 -1.99
C LEU A 456 -20.50 -4.60 -0.95
N SER A 457 -21.64 -3.92 -1.16
CA SER A 457 -22.07 -2.77 -0.38
C SER A 457 -23.55 -2.91 -0.08
N ILE A 458 -23.89 -3.05 1.20
CA ILE A 458 -25.27 -3.20 1.68
C ILE A 458 -25.66 -1.96 2.47
N THR A 459 -26.50 -1.12 1.87
CA THR A 459 -27.09 0.06 2.50
C THR A 459 -28.27 -0.32 3.40
N CYS A 460 -28.70 0.59 4.27
CA CYS A 460 -29.90 0.41 5.09
C CYS A 460 -31.16 0.08 4.27
N GLU A 461 -31.32 0.70 3.10
CA GLU A 461 -32.44 0.42 2.19
C GLU A 461 -32.43 -1.04 1.72
N LEU A 462 -31.24 -1.58 1.40
CA LEU A 462 -31.07 -2.95 0.96
C LEU A 462 -31.31 -3.95 2.10
N VAL A 463 -30.96 -3.61 3.34
CA VAL A 463 -31.28 -4.46 4.49
C VAL A 463 -32.78 -4.69 4.62
N ALA A 464 -33.61 -3.66 4.40
CA ALA A 464 -35.06 -3.82 4.46
C ALA A 464 -35.59 -4.80 3.39
N ARG A 465 -34.96 -4.85 2.22
CA ARG A 465 -35.30 -5.80 1.14
C ARG A 465 -34.83 -7.21 1.47
N ILE A 466 -33.60 -7.36 1.96
CA ILE A 466 -33.02 -8.67 2.32
C ILE A 466 -33.76 -9.28 3.51
N CYS A 467 -34.08 -8.48 4.51
CA CYS A 467 -34.69 -8.89 5.78
C CYS A 467 -36.21 -8.76 5.82
N PHE A 468 -36.89 -8.66 4.66
CA PHE A 468 -38.33 -8.38 4.57
C PHE A 468 -39.21 -9.31 5.42
N ASP A 469 -38.90 -10.61 5.49
CA ASP A 469 -39.67 -11.60 6.27
C ASP A 469 -39.46 -11.49 7.80
N SER A 470 -38.52 -10.67 8.25
CA SER A 470 -38.04 -10.61 9.64
C SER A 470 -38.34 -9.28 10.35
N LEU A 471 -39.04 -8.36 9.68
CA LEU A 471 -39.35 -7.03 10.20
C LEU A 471 -40.72 -6.99 10.89
N PRO A 472 -40.80 -6.68 12.21
CA PRO A 472 -42.05 -6.28 12.84
C PRO A 472 -42.55 -4.97 12.21
N ALA A 473 -43.86 -4.88 11.96
CA ALA A 473 -44.51 -3.76 11.27
C ALA A 473 -44.35 -2.37 11.94
N ASP A 474 -43.82 -2.29 13.17
CA ASP A 474 -43.79 -1.07 13.98
C ASP A 474 -42.48 -0.26 13.91
N HIS A 475 -41.44 -0.72 13.21
CA HIS A 475 -40.12 -0.07 13.22
C HIS A 475 -39.82 0.90 12.06
N VAL A 476 -40.74 1.09 11.11
CA VAL A 476 -40.51 1.94 9.93
C VAL A 476 -40.70 3.45 10.22
N ASN A 477 -41.27 3.83 11.37
CA ASN A 477 -41.71 5.21 11.61
C ASN A 477 -40.75 6.14 12.36
N ASN A 478 -39.58 5.71 12.83
CA ASN A 478 -38.70 6.56 13.66
C ASN A 478 -37.23 6.69 13.20
N GLY A 479 -36.88 6.27 11.97
CA GLY A 479 -35.55 6.53 11.41
C GLY A 479 -34.34 5.87 12.10
N LEU A 480 -34.56 5.04 13.14
CA LEU A 480 -33.51 4.30 13.83
C LEU A 480 -33.73 2.79 13.62
N PHE A 481 -33.20 2.27 12.51
CA PHE A 481 -33.17 0.83 12.25
C PHE A 481 -32.18 0.17 13.22
N SER A 482 -32.69 -0.55 14.22
CA SER A 482 -31.85 -1.34 15.12
C SER A 482 -31.49 -2.67 14.44
N LEU A 483 -30.21 -2.84 14.12
CA LEU A 483 -29.70 -4.06 13.51
C LEU A 483 -29.67 -5.16 14.58
N THR A 484 -30.47 -6.22 14.41
CA THR A 484 -30.51 -7.35 15.33
C THR A 484 -29.52 -8.44 14.91
N LYS A 485 -29.20 -9.35 15.83
CA LYS A 485 -28.41 -10.55 15.50
C LYS A 485 -28.99 -11.33 14.30
N ALA A 486 -30.32 -11.51 14.27
CA ALA A 486 -31.01 -12.21 13.19
C ALA A 486 -30.88 -11.49 11.83
N HIS A 487 -30.90 -10.14 11.83
CA HIS A 487 -30.62 -9.38 10.63
C HIS A 487 -29.19 -9.65 10.14
N MET A 488 -28.19 -9.60 11.02
CA MET A 488 -26.80 -9.86 10.64
C MET A 488 -26.58 -11.30 10.15
N GLU A 489 -27.26 -12.29 10.73
CA GLU A 489 -27.25 -13.69 10.25
C GLU A 489 -27.82 -13.83 8.83
N LYS A 490 -28.88 -13.08 8.49
CA LYS A 490 -29.42 -13.09 7.12
C LYS A 490 -28.50 -12.35 6.15
N LEU A 491 -27.89 -11.23 6.59
CA LEU A 491 -26.92 -10.46 5.80
C LEU A 491 -25.65 -11.26 5.50
N SER A 492 -25.09 -11.99 6.47
CA SER A 492 -23.89 -12.81 6.25
C SER A 492 -24.13 -13.87 5.18
N LYS A 493 -25.28 -14.57 5.25
CA LYS A 493 -25.72 -15.54 4.24
C LYS A 493 -25.91 -14.90 2.86
N PHE A 494 -26.51 -13.71 2.80
CA PHE A 494 -26.71 -12.97 1.56
C PHE A 494 -25.37 -12.54 0.91
N CYS A 495 -24.42 -12.03 1.69
CA CYS A 495 -23.08 -11.68 1.20
C CYS A 495 -22.38 -12.90 0.57
N ILE A 496 -22.39 -14.04 1.26
CA ILE A 496 -21.77 -15.29 0.78
C ILE A 496 -22.45 -15.79 -0.50
N PHE A 497 -23.78 -15.72 -0.56
CA PHE A 497 -24.55 -16.05 -1.77
C PHE A 497 -24.12 -15.20 -2.97
N LEU A 498 -23.97 -13.89 -2.79
CA LEU A 498 -23.55 -13.00 -3.88
C LEU A 498 -22.09 -13.22 -4.29
N PHE A 499 -21.19 -13.43 -3.34
CA PHE A 499 -19.80 -13.78 -3.64
C PHE A 499 -19.71 -15.09 -4.43
N ASP A 500 -20.41 -16.14 -4.00
CA ASP A 500 -20.38 -17.43 -4.69
C ASP A 500 -20.91 -17.31 -6.12
N ARG A 501 -21.97 -16.53 -6.32
CA ARG A 501 -22.50 -16.23 -7.66
C ARG A 501 -21.43 -15.58 -8.52
N VAL A 502 -20.84 -14.46 -8.07
CA VAL A 502 -19.82 -13.73 -8.85
C VAL A 502 -18.61 -14.61 -9.14
N MET A 503 -18.13 -15.38 -8.15
CA MET A 503 -17.00 -16.28 -8.33
C MET A 503 -17.32 -17.38 -9.35
N THR A 504 -18.47 -18.04 -9.22
CA THR A 504 -18.90 -19.12 -10.12
C THR A 504 -19.12 -18.63 -11.56
N ASP A 505 -19.71 -17.44 -11.73
CA ASP A 505 -19.96 -16.83 -13.03
C ASP A 505 -18.67 -16.47 -13.77
N ASN A 506 -17.58 -16.24 -13.03
CA ASN A 506 -16.26 -15.89 -13.57
C ASN A 506 -15.25 -17.05 -13.47
N ASP A 507 -15.73 -18.27 -13.20
CA ASP A 507 -14.95 -19.51 -13.12
C ASP A 507 -13.94 -19.58 -11.95
N PHE A 508 -14.08 -18.79 -10.89
CA PHE A 508 -13.23 -18.86 -9.71
C PHE A 508 -13.80 -19.79 -8.62
N ALA A 509 -12.90 -20.45 -7.89
CA ALA A 509 -13.23 -21.26 -6.74
C ALA A 509 -12.93 -20.53 -5.42
N TRP A 510 -13.52 -20.98 -4.31
CA TRP A 510 -13.25 -20.40 -2.99
C TRP A 510 -11.80 -20.61 -2.52
N GLU A 511 -11.12 -21.63 -3.04
CA GLU A 511 -9.68 -21.86 -2.82
C GLU A 511 -8.77 -20.83 -3.52
N ASP A 512 -9.30 -20.07 -4.48
CA ASP A 512 -8.57 -19.00 -5.16
C ASP A 512 -8.55 -17.71 -4.33
N ILE A 513 -9.30 -17.62 -3.22
CA ILE A 513 -9.40 -16.40 -2.41
C ILE A 513 -8.05 -16.09 -1.75
N MET A 514 -7.57 -14.87 -1.99
CA MET A 514 -6.41 -14.30 -1.32
C MET A 514 -6.80 -13.57 -0.04
N ASN A 515 -7.89 -12.79 -0.06
CA ASN A 515 -8.43 -12.13 1.12
C ASN A 515 -9.97 -12.00 1.03
N LEU A 516 -10.61 -11.98 2.20
CA LEU A 516 -12.03 -11.69 2.36
C LEU A 516 -12.20 -10.85 3.62
N ARG A 517 -12.67 -9.62 3.47
CA ARG A 517 -12.86 -8.66 4.57
C ARG A 517 -14.29 -8.18 4.65
N PHE A 518 -14.80 -8.07 5.86
CA PHE A 518 -16.08 -7.50 6.21
C PHE A 518 -15.86 -6.23 7.03
N TYR A 519 -16.11 -5.08 6.42
CA TYR A 519 -16.06 -3.78 7.06
C TYR A 519 -17.39 -3.53 7.77
N VAL A 520 -17.36 -3.54 9.11
CA VAL A 520 -18.55 -3.42 9.94
C VAL A 520 -18.47 -2.14 10.78
N PRO A 521 -19.43 -1.21 10.61
CA PRO A 521 -19.46 0.02 11.39
C PRO A 521 -19.63 -0.19 12.90
N ALA A 522 -18.78 0.46 13.73
CA ALA A 522 -18.84 0.41 15.19
C ALA A 522 -20.17 0.90 15.78
N ARG A 523 -20.87 1.81 15.09
CA ARG A 523 -22.21 2.30 15.46
C ARG A 523 -23.26 1.20 15.60
N HIS A 524 -23.05 0.01 15.02
CA HIS A 524 -23.96 -1.12 15.18
C HIS A 524 -23.86 -1.80 16.55
N GLN A 525 -22.83 -1.50 17.34
CA GLN A 525 -22.61 -2.05 18.69
C GLN A 525 -22.62 -3.59 18.72
N MET A 526 -22.12 -4.22 17.65
CA MET A 526 -21.95 -5.67 17.56
C MET A 526 -20.47 -6.00 17.71
N SER A 527 -20.09 -6.59 18.86
CA SER A 527 -18.71 -7.00 19.09
C SER A 527 -18.24 -8.04 18.07
N VAL A 528 -16.92 -8.10 17.83
CA VAL A 528 -16.36 -9.14 16.95
C VAL A 528 -16.62 -10.54 17.48
N GLU A 529 -16.68 -10.73 18.80
CA GLU A 529 -17.05 -12.01 19.43
C GLU A 529 -18.47 -12.48 19.04
N LEU A 530 -19.39 -11.56 18.76
CA LEU A 530 -20.72 -11.87 18.27
C LEU A 530 -20.71 -12.12 16.76
N LEU A 531 -19.99 -11.29 16.00
CA LEU A 531 -19.98 -11.32 14.54
C LEU A 531 -19.23 -12.52 13.98
N GLN A 532 -18.10 -12.90 14.56
CA GLN A 532 -17.24 -13.97 14.05
C GLN A 532 -18.00 -15.31 13.96
N PRO A 533 -18.73 -15.78 14.99
CA PRO A 533 -19.57 -16.98 14.86
C PRO A 533 -20.65 -16.86 13.79
N ILE A 534 -21.25 -15.67 13.59
CA ILE A 534 -22.31 -15.47 12.59
C ILE A 534 -21.78 -15.71 11.17
N PHE A 535 -20.63 -15.13 10.84
CA PHE A 535 -20.00 -15.30 9.52
C PHE A 535 -19.42 -16.71 9.35
N SER A 536 -18.79 -17.27 10.39
CA SER A 536 -18.27 -18.64 10.35
C SER A 536 -19.38 -19.66 10.13
N ASN A 537 -20.49 -19.57 10.88
CA ASN A 537 -21.63 -20.47 10.71
C ASN A 537 -22.24 -20.37 9.32
N ALA A 538 -22.35 -19.16 8.76
CA ALA A 538 -22.85 -18.98 7.41
C ALA A 538 -21.93 -19.61 6.35
N LEU A 539 -20.60 -19.55 6.52
CA LEU A 539 -19.65 -20.24 5.62
C LEU A 539 -19.66 -21.77 5.79
N ILE A 540 -19.84 -22.27 7.01
CA ILE A 540 -20.00 -23.71 7.29
C ILE A 540 -21.27 -24.24 6.62
N GLU A 541 -22.42 -23.63 6.90
CA GLU A 541 -23.69 -23.97 6.27
C GLU A 541 -23.58 -23.92 4.74
N PHE A 542 -22.92 -22.89 4.21
CA PHE A 542 -22.69 -22.76 2.76
C PHE A 542 -21.84 -23.90 2.20
N SER A 543 -20.75 -24.26 2.87
CA SER A 543 -19.87 -25.36 2.44
C SER A 543 -20.62 -26.68 2.39
N GLU A 544 -21.48 -26.95 3.38
CA GLU A 544 -22.34 -28.14 3.44
C GLU A 544 -23.39 -28.15 2.32
N MET A 545 -24.07 -27.02 2.10
CA MET A 545 -25.13 -26.89 1.08
C MET A 545 -24.59 -26.93 -0.35
N SER A 546 -23.44 -26.31 -0.60
CA SER A 546 -22.86 -26.18 -1.93
C SER A 546 -21.96 -27.36 -2.30
N GLN A 547 -21.53 -28.17 -1.33
CA GLN A 547 -20.49 -29.19 -1.47
C GLN A 547 -19.16 -28.63 -1.99
N LYS A 548 -18.96 -27.30 -1.90
CA LYS A 548 -17.71 -26.62 -2.25
C LYS A 548 -16.79 -26.63 -1.04
N LYS A 549 -15.50 -26.77 -1.30
CA LYS A 549 -14.45 -26.64 -0.28
C LYS A 549 -14.20 -25.17 0.00
N VAL A 550 -14.88 -24.65 1.02
CA VAL A 550 -14.82 -23.23 1.42
C VAL A 550 -13.89 -23.03 2.60
N ILE A 551 -13.83 -24.02 3.50
CA ILE A 551 -13.09 -23.95 4.76
C ILE A 551 -11.76 -24.69 4.61
N SER A 552 -10.66 -24.04 4.98
CA SER A 552 -9.29 -24.55 4.85
C SER A 552 -8.59 -24.80 6.20
N GLY A 553 -9.34 -25.19 7.23
CA GLY A 553 -8.83 -25.44 8.58
C GLY A 553 -9.86 -25.08 9.66
N GLU A 554 -9.41 -24.98 10.91
CA GLU A 554 -10.26 -24.52 12.02
C GLU A 554 -10.40 -22.98 12.05
N GLU A 555 -9.42 -22.26 11.49
CA GLU A 555 -9.41 -20.80 11.46
C GLU A 555 -10.37 -20.25 10.39
N PRO A 556 -11.09 -19.15 10.67
CA PRO A 556 -11.94 -18.49 9.69
C PRO A 556 -11.12 -17.93 8.53
N ILE A 557 -11.68 -18.00 7.31
CA ILE A 557 -11.05 -17.49 6.08
C ILE A 557 -11.35 -16.01 5.79
N PHE A 558 -11.84 -15.28 6.79
CA PHE A 558 -12.28 -13.90 6.63
C PHE A 558 -11.88 -13.05 7.82
N ASN A 559 -11.85 -11.75 7.58
CA ASN A 559 -11.47 -10.76 8.58
C ASN A 559 -12.65 -9.80 8.80
N ILE A 560 -12.99 -9.55 10.07
CA ILE A 560 -13.89 -8.45 10.43
C ILE A 560 -13.01 -7.23 10.70
N VAL A 561 -13.28 -6.14 10.00
CA VAL A 561 -12.55 -4.87 10.11
C VAL A 561 -13.50 -3.83 10.71
N PRO A 562 -13.28 -3.41 11.97
CA PRO A 562 -14.01 -2.30 12.58
C PRO A 562 -13.80 -1.01 11.80
N VAL A 563 -14.87 -0.30 11.49
CA VAL A 563 -14.80 1.01 10.83
C VAL A 563 -15.80 2.00 11.44
N ILE A 564 -15.63 3.29 11.19
CA ILE A 564 -16.72 4.26 11.45
C ILE A 564 -17.81 4.11 10.39
N GLY A 565 -17.37 3.90 9.15
CA GLY A 565 -18.22 3.71 7.99
C GLY A 565 -17.40 3.21 6.81
N ALA A 566 -18.05 2.58 5.86
CA ALA A 566 -17.45 2.16 4.60
C ALA A 566 -18.51 2.21 3.50
N GLY A 567 -18.06 2.25 2.24
CA GLY A 567 -18.96 2.20 1.11
C GLY A 567 -18.26 2.35 -0.22
N ARG A 568 -19.05 2.40 -1.29
CA ARG A 568 -18.58 2.52 -2.68
C ARG A 568 -18.50 3.95 -3.19
N SER A 569 -18.91 4.91 -2.37
CA SER A 569 -18.94 6.34 -2.67
C SER A 569 -18.39 7.10 -1.48
N ALA A 570 -17.54 8.10 -1.70
CA ALA A 570 -17.03 8.94 -0.62
C ALA A 570 -18.17 9.74 0.05
N SER A 571 -19.23 10.03 -0.69
CA SER A 571 -20.43 10.72 -0.18
C SER A 571 -21.33 9.81 0.67
N SER A 572 -21.28 8.48 0.49
CA SER A 572 -22.12 7.50 1.19
C SER A 572 -21.26 6.35 1.70
N MET A 573 -20.76 6.51 2.93
CA MET A 573 -20.01 5.51 3.69
C MET A 573 -20.83 5.01 4.89
N ASP A 574 -22.15 5.06 4.76
CA ASP A 574 -23.13 4.68 5.76
C ASP A 574 -23.73 3.28 5.49
N ASP A 575 -23.04 2.46 4.68
CA ASP A 575 -23.39 1.05 4.51
C ASP A 575 -23.50 0.36 5.87
N VAL A 576 -24.42 -0.59 5.99
CA VAL A 576 -24.55 -1.48 7.14
C VAL A 576 -23.41 -2.49 7.16
N ILE A 577 -23.00 -2.95 5.98
CA ILE A 577 -21.82 -3.78 5.79
C ILE A 577 -21.25 -3.56 4.40
N THR A 578 -19.93 -3.41 4.33
CA THR A 578 -19.17 -3.41 3.07
C THR A 578 -18.21 -4.58 3.09
N CYS A 579 -18.01 -5.24 1.96
CA CYS A 579 -17.15 -6.42 1.88
C CYS A 579 -16.14 -6.27 0.74
N GLU A 580 -14.90 -6.69 0.95
CA GLU A 580 -13.82 -6.75 -0.04
C GLU A 580 -13.42 -8.22 -0.22
N LEU A 581 -13.42 -8.71 -1.46
CA LEU A 581 -12.89 -10.02 -1.82
C LEU A 581 -11.90 -9.87 -2.97
N LEU A 582 -10.70 -10.43 -2.81
CA LEU A 582 -9.75 -10.63 -3.90
C LEU A 582 -9.44 -12.12 -4.02
N ALA A 583 -9.59 -12.63 -5.24
CA ALA A 583 -9.22 -13.99 -5.60
C ALA A 583 -8.27 -13.97 -6.80
N ARG A 584 -7.36 -14.95 -6.82
CA ARG A 584 -6.39 -15.13 -7.88
C ARG A 584 -6.18 -16.60 -8.20
N LYS A 585 -6.25 -16.91 -9.50
CA LYS A 585 -5.90 -18.23 -10.02
C LYS A 585 -4.40 -18.34 -10.23
N SER A 586 -3.87 -19.50 -9.87
CA SER A 586 -2.49 -19.92 -10.08
C SER A 586 -2.19 -20.24 -11.54
#